data_AF-A0A6N6T5C4-F1
#
_entry.id   AF-A0A6N6T5C4-F1
#
_cell.length_a   1.000
_cell.length_b   1.000
_cell.length_c   1.000
_cell.angle_alpha   90.00
_cell.angle_beta   90.00
_cell.angle_gamma   90.00
#
_symmetry.space_group_name_H-M   'P 1'
#
loop_
_entity.id
_entity.type
_entity.pdbx_description
1 polymer ?
#
loop_
_entity_poly.entity_id
_entity_poly.type
_entity_poly.pdbx_seq_one_letter_code
_entity_poly.pdbx_strand_id
1 'polypeptide(L)'
;MKSDATGKPLGTDLDKLRALADADIAIDDDTPYDPNDPAAVEAFWNNAVVTPGGGVQATLAALRRARGPGQQPRKMQLTVRYSPEVVAYFRATGKGWQARMDEALKEWIARRSG
;
A
#
# COMPACT_ATOMS: atom_id res chain seq x y z
N MET A 1 8.16 -44.75 -26.40
CA MET A 1 9.20 -43.88 -25.82
C MET A 1 9.06 -43.97 -24.31
N LYS A 2 10.09 -44.46 -23.62
CA LYS A 2 10.08 -44.63 -22.15
C LYS A 2 10.63 -43.34 -21.53
N SER A 3 9.85 -42.73 -20.64
CA SER A 3 10.28 -41.60 -19.82
C SER A 3 10.86 -42.15 -18.53
N ASP A 4 12.19 -42.23 -18.44
CA ASP A 4 12.88 -42.52 -17.19
C ASP A 4 12.84 -41.27 -16.29
N ALA A 5 12.06 -41.35 -15.21
CA ALA A 5 11.99 -40.31 -14.19
C ALA A 5 13.16 -40.46 -13.21
N THR A 6 14.18 -39.62 -13.35
CA THR A 6 15.40 -39.57 -12.50
C THR A 6 15.15 -38.85 -11.17
N GLY A 7 14.05 -39.15 -10.48
CA GLY A 7 13.75 -38.66 -9.13
C GLY A 7 13.76 -39.82 -8.14
N LYS A 8 14.53 -39.72 -7.06
CA LYS A 8 14.43 -40.66 -5.94
C LYS A 8 12.96 -40.73 -5.52
N PRO A 9 12.30 -41.90 -5.52
CA PRO A 9 10.88 -41.96 -5.17
C PRO A 9 10.73 -41.36 -3.78
N LEU A 10 9.82 -40.38 -3.65
CA LEU A 10 9.45 -39.84 -2.35
C LEU A 10 9.07 -41.05 -1.50
N GLY A 11 9.83 -41.36 -0.45
CA GLY A 11 9.53 -42.51 0.43
C GLY A 11 8.23 -42.33 1.24
N THR A 12 7.46 -41.30 0.90
CA THR A 12 6.21 -40.93 1.56
C THR A 12 5.06 -41.52 0.77
N ASP A 13 4.36 -42.44 1.40
CA ASP A 13 3.16 -43.08 0.85
C ASP A 13 2.00 -42.08 0.88
N LEU A 14 1.69 -41.50 -0.28
CA LEU A 14 0.64 -40.48 -0.43
C LEU A 14 -0.77 -41.05 -0.17
N ASP A 15 -0.98 -42.34 -0.40
CA ASP A 15 -2.27 -42.98 -0.17
C ASP A 15 -2.52 -43.17 1.33
N LYS A 16 -1.47 -43.47 2.10
CA LYS A 16 -1.53 -43.46 3.58
C LYS A 16 -1.81 -42.06 4.14
N LEU A 17 -1.19 -41.02 3.60
CA LEU A 17 -1.41 -39.64 4.08
C LEU A 17 -2.85 -39.18 3.83
N ARG A 18 -3.41 -39.48 2.66
CA ARG A 18 -4.79 -39.12 2.32
C ARG A 18 -5.84 -39.90 3.13
N ALA A 19 -5.49 -41.11 3.58
CA ALA A 19 -6.36 -41.92 4.42
C ALA A 19 -6.28 -41.54 5.91
N LEU A 20 -5.32 -40.69 6.30
CA LEU A 20 -5.21 -40.19 7.67
C LEU A 20 -6.34 -39.18 7.93
N ALA A 21 -6.94 -39.25 9.11
CA ALA A 21 -7.88 -38.22 9.54
C ALA A 21 -7.12 -36.92 9.81
N ASP A 22 -7.67 -35.80 9.35
CA ASP A 22 -7.17 -34.49 9.73
C ASP A 22 -7.35 -34.30 11.23
N ALA A 23 -6.24 -34.10 11.93
CA ALA A 23 -6.23 -33.73 13.34
C ALA A 23 -6.27 -32.20 13.45
N ASP A 24 -6.83 -31.70 14.55
CA ASP A 24 -6.85 -30.27 14.85
C ASP A 24 -5.42 -29.71 14.89
N ILE A 25 -5.23 -28.58 14.22
CA ILE A 25 -3.99 -27.82 14.22
C ILE A 25 -3.86 -27.11 15.57
N ALA A 26 -2.70 -27.24 16.21
CA ALA A 26 -2.44 -26.54 17.46
C ALA A 26 -2.44 -25.02 17.25
N ILE A 27 -3.13 -24.30 18.13
CA ILE A 27 -3.12 -22.83 18.13
C ILE A 27 -1.83 -22.35 18.78
N ASP A 28 -1.09 -21.47 18.11
CA ASP A 28 0.07 -20.76 18.65
C ASP A 28 -0.20 -19.26 18.80
N ASP A 29 0.61 -18.57 19.62
CA ASP A 29 0.47 -17.13 19.87
C ASP A 29 0.75 -16.27 18.62
N ASP A 30 1.41 -16.82 17.61
CA ASP A 30 1.79 -16.15 16.37
C ASP A 30 0.69 -16.27 15.28
N THR A 31 -0.36 -17.06 15.52
CA THR A 31 -1.47 -17.31 14.60
C THR A 31 -2.68 -16.44 14.99
N PRO A 32 -2.94 -15.32 14.29
CA PRO A 32 -3.94 -14.32 14.70
C PRO A 32 -5.40 -14.72 14.42
N TYR A 33 -5.66 -15.99 14.07
CA TYR A 33 -6.96 -16.56 13.78
C TYR A 33 -7.00 -18.04 14.21
N ASP A 34 -8.18 -18.62 14.38
CA ASP A 34 -8.31 -20.05 14.66
C ASP A 34 -8.14 -20.88 13.36
N PRO A 35 -7.08 -21.70 13.23
CA PRO A 35 -6.83 -22.49 12.03
C PRO A 35 -7.83 -23.65 11.84
N ASN A 36 -8.57 -24.03 12.89
CA ASN A 36 -9.57 -25.10 12.85
C ASN A 36 -11.00 -24.57 12.58
N ASP A 37 -11.19 -23.25 12.50
CA ASP A 37 -12.44 -22.61 12.08
C ASP A 37 -12.34 -22.12 10.62
N PRO A 38 -13.05 -22.77 9.67
CA PRO A 38 -13.05 -22.36 8.26
C PRO A 38 -13.44 -20.90 8.04
N ALA A 39 -14.36 -20.36 8.84
CA ALA A 39 -14.82 -18.98 8.69
C ALA A 39 -13.72 -17.98 9.14
N ALA A 40 -13.00 -18.29 10.21
CA ALA A 40 -11.87 -17.49 10.67
C ALA A 40 -10.71 -17.51 9.65
N VAL A 41 -10.43 -18.68 9.08
CA VAL A 41 -9.43 -18.85 8.01
C VAL A 41 -9.80 -17.98 6.80
N GLU A 42 -11.02 -18.10 6.30
CA GLU A 42 -11.48 -17.33 5.14
C GLU A 42 -11.44 -15.82 5.39
N ALA A 43 -11.91 -15.37 6.55
CA ALA A 43 -11.90 -13.95 6.92
C ALA A 43 -10.48 -13.37 6.98
N PHE A 44 -9.52 -14.13 7.49
CA PHE A 44 -8.12 -13.71 7.55
C PHE A 44 -7.51 -13.60 6.15
N TRP A 45 -7.66 -14.63 5.32
CA TRP A 45 -7.09 -14.68 3.97
C TRP A 45 -7.73 -13.68 3.00
N ASN A 46 -9.03 -13.37 3.14
CA ASN A 46 -9.71 -12.35 2.35
C ASN A 46 -9.12 -10.94 2.53
N ASN A 47 -8.48 -10.68 3.67
CA ASN A 47 -7.81 -9.40 3.96
C ASN A 47 -6.31 -9.40 3.64
N ALA A 48 -5.77 -10.52 3.13
CA ALA A 48 -4.36 -10.62 2.79
C ALA A 48 -3.98 -9.75 1.58
N VAL A 49 -2.81 -9.13 1.62
CA VAL A 49 -2.28 -8.37 0.48
C VAL A 49 -1.48 -9.30 -0.44
N VAL A 50 -2.01 -9.56 -1.63
CA VAL A 50 -1.28 -10.30 -2.67
C VAL A 50 -0.12 -9.44 -3.18
N THR A 51 1.10 -9.96 -3.08
CA THR A 51 2.30 -9.29 -3.62
C THR A 51 2.86 -10.09 -4.78
N PRO A 52 3.40 -9.42 -5.82
CA PRO A 52 3.83 -10.07 -7.07
C PRO A 52 5.12 -10.91 -6.93
N GLY A 53 5.53 -11.28 -5.71
CA GLY A 53 6.79 -11.95 -5.42
C GLY A 53 7.96 -10.99 -5.17
N GLY A 54 9.10 -11.54 -4.73
CA GLY A 54 10.33 -10.77 -4.45
C GLY A 54 10.73 -10.67 -2.97
N GLY A 55 10.07 -11.38 -2.08
CA GLY A 55 10.37 -11.44 -0.65
C GLY A 55 9.93 -10.18 0.13
N VAL A 56 10.22 -10.18 1.45
CA VAL A 56 9.74 -9.17 2.41
C VAL A 56 10.01 -7.73 1.94
N GLN A 57 11.16 -7.47 1.31
CA GLN A 57 11.53 -6.13 0.85
C GLN A 57 10.68 -5.64 -0.34
N ALA A 58 10.38 -6.51 -1.31
CA ALA A 58 9.53 -6.16 -2.45
C ALA A 58 8.08 -5.92 -1.99
N THR A 59 7.60 -6.74 -1.05
CA THR A 59 6.30 -6.57 -0.41
C THR A 59 6.21 -5.24 0.35
N LEU A 60 7.22 -4.89 1.16
CA LEU A 60 7.26 -3.59 1.84
C LEU A 60 7.29 -2.41 0.85
N ALA A 61 7.99 -2.54 -0.28
CA ALA A 61 8.01 -1.50 -1.31
C ALA A 61 6.65 -1.33 -2.00
N ALA A 62 5.94 -2.42 -2.29
CA ALA A 62 4.59 -2.38 -2.86
C ALA A 62 3.55 -1.83 -1.87
N LEU A 63 3.66 -2.19 -0.58
CA LEU A 63 2.78 -1.72 0.49
C LEU A 63 2.99 -0.25 0.85
N ARG A 64 4.20 0.27 0.70
CA ARG A 64 4.49 1.70 0.76
C ARG A 64 3.78 2.36 -0.41
N ARG A 65 2.49 2.71 -0.23
CA ARG A 65 1.66 3.50 -1.15
C ARG A 65 2.54 4.51 -1.86
N ALA A 66 2.96 4.18 -3.08
CA ALA A 66 3.62 5.13 -3.92
C ALA A 66 2.58 6.24 -4.11
N ARG A 67 2.83 7.42 -3.52
CA ARG A 67 2.16 8.63 -3.99
C ARG A 67 2.36 8.60 -5.49
N GLY A 68 1.27 8.55 -6.26
CA GLY A 68 1.33 8.46 -7.71
C GLY A 68 2.28 9.51 -8.28
N PRO A 69 2.81 9.33 -9.50
CA PRO A 69 3.78 10.24 -10.10
C PRO A 69 3.31 11.67 -9.89
N GLY A 70 4.02 12.40 -9.02
CA GLY A 70 3.54 13.68 -8.51
C GLY A 70 3.25 14.61 -9.69
N GLN A 71 1.98 15.00 -9.85
CA GLN A 71 1.49 15.86 -10.93
C GLN A 71 2.49 16.99 -11.18
N GLN A 72 3.04 17.04 -12.39
CA GLN A 72 3.87 18.15 -12.86
C GLN A 72 2.95 19.15 -13.57
N PRO A 73 3.18 20.47 -13.43
CA PRO A 73 4.29 21.10 -12.72
C PRO A 73 4.08 21.16 -11.21
N ARG A 74 5.08 20.68 -10.46
CA ARG A 74 5.09 20.77 -9.00
C ARG A 74 5.22 22.24 -8.59
N LYS A 75 4.43 22.68 -7.60
CA LYS A 75 4.60 24.01 -7.00
C LYS A 75 6.05 24.16 -6.53
N MET A 76 6.71 25.24 -6.93
CA MET A 76 8.09 25.53 -6.52
C MET A 76 8.08 26.14 -5.12
N GLN A 77 8.78 25.51 -4.17
CA GLN A 77 8.93 26.06 -2.83
C GLN A 77 10.00 27.15 -2.86
N LEU A 78 9.58 28.40 -2.65
CA LEU A 78 10.45 29.57 -2.54
C LEU A 78 10.28 30.21 -1.16
N THR A 79 11.34 30.82 -0.65
CA THR A 79 11.28 31.65 0.56
C THR A 79 11.11 33.11 0.15
N VAL A 80 9.88 33.62 0.24
CA VAL A 80 9.52 35.00 -0.14
C VAL A 80 9.03 35.73 1.12
N ARG A 81 9.44 37.00 1.27
CA ARG A 81 8.94 37.88 2.32
C ARG A 81 7.75 38.67 1.79
N TYR A 82 6.60 38.56 2.46
CA TYR A 82 5.40 39.34 2.18
C TYR A 82 5.19 40.38 3.27
N SER A 83 4.50 41.48 2.94
CA SER A 83 4.06 42.44 3.95
C SER A 83 3.11 41.79 4.96
N PRO A 84 3.17 42.17 6.25
CA PRO A 84 2.41 41.53 7.31
C PRO A 84 0.89 41.59 7.11
N GLU A 85 0.37 42.69 6.56
CA GLU A 85 -1.04 42.89 6.26
C GLU A 85 -1.60 41.89 5.23
N VAL A 86 -0.77 41.53 4.23
CA VAL A 86 -1.14 40.54 3.20
C VAL A 86 -1.29 39.17 3.83
N VAL A 87 -0.30 38.76 4.62
CA VAL A 87 -0.32 37.45 5.29
C VAL A 87 -1.45 37.37 6.31
N ALA A 88 -1.69 38.45 7.06
CA ALA A 88 -2.78 38.53 8.04
C ALA A 88 -4.14 38.36 7.38
N TYR A 89 -4.39 39.07 6.28
CA TYR A 89 -5.63 38.97 5.50
C TYR A 89 -5.89 37.53 5.04
N PHE A 90 -4.92 36.90 4.37
CA PHE A 90 -5.12 35.55 3.86
C PHE A 90 -5.26 34.54 5.01
N ARG A 91 -4.46 34.62 6.07
CA ARG A 91 -4.59 33.71 7.23
C ARG A 91 -5.97 33.78 7.88
N ALA A 92 -6.57 34.97 7.97
CA ALA A 92 -7.92 35.15 8.50
C ALA A 92 -8.99 34.39 7.68
N THR A 93 -8.72 34.07 6.41
CA THR A 93 -9.64 33.27 5.57
C THR A 93 -9.73 31.80 5.99
N GLY A 94 -8.81 31.30 6.83
CA GLY A 94 -8.83 29.95 7.39
C GLY A 94 -8.06 28.91 6.57
N LYS A 95 -8.49 27.64 6.65
CA LYS A 95 -7.82 26.50 5.98
C LYS A 95 -7.68 26.78 4.47
N GLY A 96 -6.52 26.46 3.91
CA GLY A 96 -6.25 26.68 2.48
C GLY A 96 -5.94 28.13 2.09
N TRP A 97 -5.64 29.02 3.04
CA TRP A 97 -5.27 30.40 2.73
C TRP A 97 -4.09 30.55 1.75
N GLN A 98 -3.09 29.66 1.81
CA GLN A 98 -1.97 29.66 0.87
C GLN A 98 -2.43 29.38 -0.57
N ALA A 99 -3.40 28.49 -0.76
CA ALA A 99 -3.97 28.21 -2.08
C ALA A 99 -4.77 29.41 -2.59
N ARG A 100 -5.54 30.08 -1.73
CA ARG A 100 -6.24 31.33 -2.10
C ARG A 100 -5.28 32.45 -2.48
N MET A 101 -4.15 32.56 -1.78
CA MET A 101 -3.10 33.51 -2.12
C MET A 101 -2.45 33.19 -3.48
N ASP A 102 -2.20 31.91 -3.77
CA ASP A 102 -1.70 31.44 -5.07
C ASP A 102 -2.66 31.79 -6.22
N GLU A 103 -3.98 31.59 -6.04
CA GLU A 103 -4.99 31.96 -7.04
C GLU A 103 -5.05 33.48 -7.29
N ALA A 104 -4.97 34.29 -6.24
CA ALA A 104 -4.93 35.76 -6.38
C ALA A 104 -3.71 36.23 -7.20
N LEU A 105 -2.55 35.58 -7.02
CA LEU A 105 -1.36 35.88 -7.82
C LEU A 105 -1.54 35.47 -9.28
N LYS A 106 -2.16 34.32 -9.55
CA LYS A 106 -2.48 33.89 -10.93
C LYS A 106 -3.43 34.85 -11.63
N GLU A 107 -4.46 35.31 -10.93
CA GLU A 107 -5.41 36.29 -11.47
C GLU A 107 -4.72 37.61 -11.81
N TRP A 108 -3.83 38.09 -10.93
CA TRP A 108 -3.02 39.27 -11.21
C TRP A 108 -2.14 39.12 -12.45
N ILE A 109 -1.52 37.95 -12.63
CA ILE A 109 -0.74 37.63 -13.84
C ILE A 109 -1.65 37.66 -15.08
N ALA A 110 -2.79 36.97 -15.04
CA ALA A 110 -3.72 36.88 -16.17
C ALA A 110 -4.21 38.26 -16.62
N ARG A 111 -4.56 39.14 -15.67
CA ARG A 111 -5.01 40.51 -15.94
C ARG A 111 -3.94 41.41 -16.57
N ARG A 112 -2.65 41.08 -16.41
CA ARG A 112 -1.51 41.90 -16.86
C ARG A 112 -0.80 41.33 -18.08
N SER A 113 -1.12 40.09 -18.44
CA SER A 113 -0.53 39.36 -19.57
C SER A 113 -1.45 39.32 -20.80
N GLY A 114 -2.64 39.93 -20.72
CA GLY A 114 -3.54 40.19 -21.84
C GLY A 114 -3.54 41.67 -22.20
#